data_AF-I9L156-F1
#
_entry.id   AF-I9L156-F1
#
_cell.length_a   1.000
_cell.length_b   1.000
_cell.length_c   1.000
_cell.angle_alpha   90.00
_cell.angle_beta   90.00
_cell.angle_gamma   90.00
#
_symmetry.space_group_name_H-M   'P 1'
#
loop_
_entity.id
_entity.type
_entity.pdbx_description
1 polymer ?
#
loop_
_entity_poly.entity_id
_entity_poly.type
_entity_poly.pdbx_seq_one_letter_code
_entity_poly.pdbx_strand_id
1 'polypeptide(L)' 'MRMLAAARGRPIEMPVIAGKTEDEIMEAIEGLKKRQYVRVDGPPNGNSLIGQDVDELNLMPFRVDYLRTLPR' A
#
# COMPACT_ATOMS: atom_id res chain seq x y z
N MET A 1 -24.25 -7.08 1.59
CA MET A 1 -23.41 -8.16 2.15
C MET A 1 -22.35 -8.54 1.14
N ARG A 2 -21.12 -8.84 1.61
CA ARG A 2 -19.96 -9.46 0.91
C ARG A 2 -19.36 -8.59 -0.22
N MET A 3 -18.07 -8.23 -0.23
CA MET A 3 -16.89 -9.07 0.03
C MET A 3 -15.80 -8.28 0.79
N LEU A 4 -15.64 -8.55 2.08
CA LEU A 4 -14.37 -8.34 2.82
C LEU A 4 -13.84 -9.72 3.25
N ALA A 5 -14.08 -10.72 2.41
CA ALA A 5 -13.60 -12.07 2.65
C ALA A 5 -12.22 -12.21 2.01
N ALA A 6 -11.21 -12.22 2.88
CA ALA A 6 -9.93 -12.88 2.64
C ALA A 6 -9.13 -12.42 1.41
N ALA A 7 -8.60 -11.20 1.44
CA ALA A 7 -7.32 -10.93 0.76
C ALA A 7 -6.17 -11.43 1.66
N ARG A 8 -6.13 -12.75 1.93
CA ARG A 8 -4.92 -13.40 2.42
C ARG A 8 -4.04 -13.67 1.20
N GLY A 9 -2.98 -12.89 1.04
CA GLY A 9 -1.83 -13.25 0.20
C GLY A 9 -2.08 -13.44 -1.29
N ARG A 10 -3.01 -12.70 -1.92
CA ARG A 10 -2.98 -12.59 -3.38
C ARG A 10 -2.12 -11.38 -3.74
N PRO A 11 -1.12 -11.51 -4.63
CA PRO A 11 -0.40 -10.36 -5.14
C PRO A 11 -1.43 -9.47 -5.84
N ILE A 12 -1.76 -8.36 -5.20
CA ILE A 12 -2.54 -7.30 -5.82
C ILE A 12 -1.51 -6.60 -6.69
N GLU A 13 -1.53 -6.84 -8.01
CA GLU A 13 -0.82 -5.99 -8.98
C GLU A 13 -1.06 -4.52 -8.62
N MET A 14 -0.06 -3.66 -8.81
CA MET A 14 -0.16 -2.26 -8.36
C MET A 14 -1.52 -1.66 -8.70
N PRO A 15 -2.21 -1.03 -7.73
CA PRO A 15 -3.54 -0.51 -7.95
C PRO A 15 -3.50 0.60 -9.01
N VAL A 16 -4.04 0.32 -10.21
CA VAL A 16 -4.22 1.34 -11.25
C VAL A 16 -5.45 2.17 -10.87
N ILE A 17 -5.21 3.36 -10.29
CA ILE A 17 -6.26 4.32 -9.97
C ILE A 17 -6.44 5.25 -11.17
N ALA A 18 -7.66 5.30 -11.72
CA ALA A 18 -7.96 6.16 -12.86
C ALA A 18 -7.61 7.63 -12.56
N GLY A 19 -6.80 8.24 -13.42
CA GLY A 19 -6.35 9.62 -13.28
C GLY A 19 -5.19 9.82 -12.29
N LYS A 20 -4.54 8.74 -11.82
CA LYS A 20 -3.31 8.82 -11.04
C LYS A 20 -2.10 8.29 -11.81
N THR A 21 -0.99 9.02 -11.73
CA THR A 21 0.29 8.55 -12.27
C THR A 21 0.92 7.52 -11.33
N GLU A 22 1.87 6.76 -11.86
CA GLU A 22 2.68 5.84 -11.07
C GLU A 22 3.44 6.57 -9.95
N ASP A 23 3.99 7.74 -10.25
CA ASP A 23 4.67 8.59 -9.25
C ASP A 23 3.73 8.99 -8.10
N GLU A 24 2.50 9.41 -8.39
CA GLU A 24 1.52 9.76 -7.35
C GLU A 24 1.16 8.57 -6.45
N ILE A 25 1.08 7.37 -7.03
CA ILE A 25 0.84 6.14 -6.28
C ILE A 25 2.05 5.82 -5.38
N MET A 26 3.27 5.95 -5.91
CA MET A 26 4.50 5.71 -5.18
C MET A 26 4.73 6.70 -4.05
N GLU A 27 4.42 7.98 -4.25
CA GLU A 27 4.41 9.00 -3.20
C GLU A 27 3.40 8.67 -2.09
N ALA A 28 2.21 8.20 -2.46
CA ALA A 28 1.20 7.79 -1.48
C ALA A 28 1.68 6.59 -0.65
N ILE A 29 2.30 5.58 -1.29
CA ILE A 29 2.89 4.41 -0.62
C ILE A 29 4.01 4.85 0.33
N GLU A 30 4.89 5.77 -0.11
CA GLU A 30 5.95 6.32 0.73
C GLU A 30 5.37 6.98 1.99
N GLY A 31 4.33 7.80 1.82
CA GLY A 31 3.63 8.46 2.92
C GLY A 31 3.01 7.45 3.91
N LEU A 32 2.41 6.38 3.41
CA LEU A 32 1.83 5.32 4.24
C LEU A 32 2.91 4.50 4.96
N LYS A 33 4.04 4.22 4.30
CA LYS A 33 5.20 3.52 4.89
C LYS A 33 5.83 4.35 6.00
N LYS A 34 6.10 5.64 5.75
CA LYS A 34 6.63 6.60 6.74
C LYS A 34 5.75 6.68 7.99
N ARG A 35 4.44 6.63 7.82
CA ARG A 35 3.45 6.63 8.92
C ARG A 35 3.19 5.26 9.53
N GLN A 36 3.89 4.22 9.07
CA GLN A 36 3.78 2.83 9.53
C GLN A 36 2.36 2.25 9.40
N TYR A 37 1.59 2.73 8.41
CA TYR A 37 0.30 2.14 8.03
C TYR A 37 0.48 0.88 7.19
N VAL A 38 1.55 0.85 6.39
CA VAL A 38 1.88 -0.27 5.50
C VAL A 38 3.35 -0.65 5.66
N ARG A 39 3.64 -1.93 5.46
CA ARG A 39 4.96 -2.46 5.19
C ARG A 39 5.03 -2.80 3.71
N VAL A 40 6.12 -2.39 3.07
CA VAL A 40 6.42 -2.78 1.70
C VAL A 40 7.42 -3.93 1.78
N ASP A 41 7.13 -5.05 1.14
CA ASP A 41 8.05 -6.17 0.99
C ASP A 41 8.48 -6.25 -0.49
N GLY A 42 9.79 -6.29 -0.72
CA GLY A 42 10.40 -6.28 -2.06
C GLY A 42 11.92 -6.04 -1.97
N PRO A 43 12.68 -6.34 -3.04
CA PRO A 43 14.13 -6.15 -3.07
C PRO A 43 14.50 -4.64 -3.03
N PRO A 44 15.71 -4.30 -2.53
CA PRO A 44 16.21 -2.93 -2.59
C PRO A 44 16.32 -2.45 -4.06
N ASN A 45 15.81 -1.25 -4.34
CA ASN A 45 15.89 -0.61 -5.64
C ASN A 45 16.20 0.89 -5.47
N GLY A 46 17.40 1.30 -5.92
CA GLY A 46 17.87 2.69 -5.83
C GLY A 46 17.17 3.68 -6.76
N ASN A 47 16.41 3.19 -7.74
CA ASN A 47 15.61 4.00 -8.65
C ASN A 47 14.17 4.22 -8.15
N SER A 48 13.78 3.57 -7.06
CA SER A 48 12.45 3.68 -6.46
C SER A 48 12.42 4.77 -5.39
N LEU A 49 11.36 5.58 -5.39
CA LEU A 49 11.14 6.64 -4.37
C LEU A 49 11.15 6.10 -2.93
N ILE A 50 10.74 4.84 -2.75
CA ILE A 50 10.67 4.20 -1.42
C ILE A 50 11.92 3.36 -1.09
N GLY A 51 12.93 3.35 -1.97
CA GLY A 51 14.19 2.62 -1.85
C GLY A 51 14.12 1.11 -2.10
N GLN A 52 12.97 0.62 -2.57
CA GLN A 52 12.69 -0.79 -2.82
C GLN A 52 11.63 -0.96 -3.89
N ASP A 53 11.62 -2.11 -4.54
CA ASP A 53 10.49 -2.51 -5.37
C ASP A 53 9.26 -2.81 -4.50
N VAL A 54 8.07 -2.62 -5.08
CA VAL A 54 6.79 -2.90 -4.43
C VAL A 54 6.28 -4.23 -4.98
N ASP A 55 6.76 -5.34 -4.43
CA ASP A 55 6.21 -6.65 -4.76
C ASP A 55 4.93 -6.91 -3.94
N GLU A 56 4.96 -6.56 -2.65
CA GLU A 56 3.82 -6.71 -1.75
C GLU A 56 3.62 -5.51 -0.81
N LEU A 57 2.35 -5.17 -0.56
CA LEU A 57 1.92 -4.15 0.39
C LEU A 57 1.11 -4.78 1.52
N ASN A 58 1.66 -4.76 2.72
CA ASN A 58 1.07 -5.35 3.91
C ASN A 58 0.52 -4.26 4.85
N LEU A 59 -0.78 -4.30 5.15
CA LEU A 59 -1.40 -3.39 6.12
C LEU A 59 -0.92 -3.73 7.54
N MET A 60 -0.41 -2.73 8.27
CA MET A 60 0.12 -2.92 9.62
C MET A 60 -1.00 -2.93 10.67
N PRO A 61 -1.08 -3.95 11.54
CA PRO A 61 -2.22 -4.17 12.45
C PRO A 61 -2.46 -3.04 13.47
N PHE A 62 -1.39 -2.39 13.94
CA PHE A 62 -1.46 -1.36 15.00
C PHE A 62 -1.99 0.01 14.54
N ARG A 63 -2.28 0.14 13.23
CA ARG A 63 -2.72 1.40 12.62
C ARG A 63 -3.92 1.22 11.69
N VAL A 64 -4.52 0.02 11.65
CA VAL A 64 -5.76 -0.27 10.90
C VAL A 64 -6.93 0.56 11.41
N ASP A 65 -6.91 0.95 12.69
CA ASP A 65 -7.99 1.76 13.28
C ASP A 65 -8.12 3.15 12.63
N TYR A 66 -7.04 3.72 12.10
CA TYR A 66 -7.10 4.98 11.36
C TYR A 66 -7.89 4.85 10.04
N LEU A 67 -7.69 3.74 9.32
CA LEU A 67 -8.42 3.47 8.07
C LEU A 67 -9.91 3.20 8.31
N ARG A 68 -10.28 2.74 9.51
CA ARG A 68 -11.69 2.57 9.91
C ARG A 68 -12.40 3.88 10.24
N THR A 69 -11.66 4.94 10.53
CA THR A 69 -12.21 6.25 10.94
C THR A 69 -12.38 7.25 9.80
N LEU A 70 -11.92 6.93 8.58
CA LEU A 70 -12.19 7.77 7.42
C LEU A 70 -13.66 7.61 7.01
N PRO A 71 -14.46 8.70 6.98
CA PRO A 71 -15.83 8.64 6.50
C PRO A 71 -15.84 8.21 5.03
N ARG A 72 -16.81 7.36 4.69
CA ARG A 72 -17.03 6.85 3.33
C ARG A 72 -17.36 7.95 2.33
#